data_AF-A0A851MJ99-F1
#
_entry.id   AF-A0A851MJ99-F1
#
_cell.length_a   1.000
_cell.length_b   1.000
_cell.length_c   1.000
_cell.angle_alpha   90.00
_cell.angle_beta   90.00
_cell.angle_gamma   90.00
#
_symmetry.space_group_name_H-M   'P 1'
#
loop_
_entity.id
_entity.type
_entity.pdbx_description
1 polymer ?
#
loop_
_entity_poly.entity_id
_entity_poly.type
_entity_poly.pdbx_seq_one_letter_code
_entity_poly.pdbx_strand_id
1 'polypeptide(L)' 'ELMLSMLFNQFPGFKEVRLVPGRHDIAFVEFDTEVQAGAARDALQGFKITQSNAMKISFAKK' A
#
# COMPACT_ATOMS: atom_id res chain seq x y z
N GLU A 1 5.11 6.47 7.22
CA GLU A 1 4.39 7.22 6.17
C GLU A 1 5.25 7.38 4.92
N LEU A 2 6.38 8.10 5.00
CA LEU A 2 7.22 8.45 3.85
C LEU A 2 7.58 7.27 2.91
N MET A 3 8.01 6.13 3.44
CA MET A 3 8.36 4.97 2.60
C MET A 3 7.19 4.37 1.84
N LEU A 4 5.99 4.28 2.45
CA LEU A 4 4.82 3.72 1.78
C LEU A 4 4.37 4.66 0.66
N SER A 5 4.27 5.97 0.94
CA SER A 5 3.94 6.96 -0.07
C SER A 5 4.92 6.92 -1.24
N MET A 6 6.23 6.78 -0.99
CA MET A 6 7.24 6.63 -2.06
C MET A 6 7.04 5.37 -2.89
N LEU A 7 6.74 4.22 -2.27
CA LEU A 7 6.52 2.97 -3.00
C LEU A 7 5.27 3.04 -3.88
N PHE A 8 4.15 3.52 -3.33
CA PHE A 8 2.85 3.53 -4.01
C PHE A 8 2.69 4.68 -5.01
N ASN A 9 3.36 5.83 -4.83
CA ASN A 9 3.32 6.95 -5.77
C ASN A 9 3.93 6.63 -7.15
N GLN A 10 4.65 5.51 -7.28
CA GLN A 10 5.16 5.03 -8.57
C GLN A 10 4.05 4.46 -9.47
N PHE A 11 2.89 4.15 -8.90
CA PHE A 11 1.76 3.56 -9.63
C PHE A 11 0.75 4.64 -10.01
N PRO A 12 0.25 4.66 -11.26
CA PRO A 12 -0.76 5.61 -11.70
C PRO A 12 -2.01 5.57 -10.82
N GLY A 13 -2.58 6.75 -10.53
CA GLY A 13 -3.82 6.87 -9.76
C GLY A 13 -3.65 6.81 -8.25
N PHE A 14 -2.42 6.78 -7.71
CA PHE A 14 -2.19 6.90 -6.27
C PHE A 14 -2.77 8.21 -5.71
N LYS A 15 -3.49 8.13 -4.59
CA LYS A 15 -4.06 9.28 -3.89
C LYS A 15 -3.35 9.58 -2.59
N GLU A 16 -3.45 8.66 -1.64
CA GLU A 16 -2.90 8.85 -0.30
C GLU A 16 -2.57 7.52 0.38
N VAL A 17 -1.73 7.61 1.40
CA VAL A 17 -1.53 6.55 2.39
C VAL A 17 -2.02 7.06 3.73
N ARG A 18 -2.92 6.31 4.37
CA ARG A 18 -3.42 6.59 5.72
C ARG A 18 -2.93 5.52 6.69
N LEU A 19 -2.14 5.93 7.67
CA LEU A 19 -1.76 5.06 8.80
C LEU A 19 -2.90 4.97 9.80
N VAL A 20 -3.05 3.82 10.47
CA VAL A 20 -4.04 3.67 11.54
C VAL A 20 -3.43 4.13 12.86
N PRO A 21 -3.99 5.15 13.54
CA PRO A 21 -3.49 5.56 14.85
C PRO A 21 -3.53 4.39 15.84
N GLY A 22 -2.40 4.11 16.51
CA GLY A 22 -2.28 2.98 17.44
C GLY A 22 -2.08 1.61 16.81
N ARG A 23 -2.03 1.48 15.47
CA ARG A 23 -1.66 0.25 14.74
C ARG A 23 -0.67 0.55 13.62
N HIS A 24 0.62 0.44 13.93
CA HIS A 24 1.70 0.78 13.01
C HIS A 24 2.01 -0.32 11.98
N ASP A 25 1.37 -1.49 12.11
CA ASP A 25 1.49 -2.64 11.23
C ASP A 25 0.47 -2.62 10.07
N ILE A 26 -0.49 -1.70 10.09
CA ILE A 26 -1.57 -1.59 9.09
C ILE A 26 -1.63 -0.17 8.53
N ALA A 27 -1.78 -0.08 7.21
CA ALA A 27 -2.04 1.16 6.49
C ALA A 27 -3.09 0.93 5.40
N PHE A 28 -3.82 1.98 5.07
CA PHE A 28 -4.71 2.02 3.91
C PHE A 28 -4.08 2.86 2.82
N VAL A 29 -4.18 2.39 1.58
CA VAL A 29 -3.70 3.10 0.40
C VAL A 29 -4.87 3.29 -0.53
N GLU A 30 -5.09 4.55 -0.95
CA GLU A 30 -6.18 4.91 -1.83
C GLU A 30 -5.67 5.14 -3.25
N PHE A 31 -6.44 4.63 -4.22
CA PHE A 31 -6.21 4.79 -5.65
C PHE A 31 -7.52 5.22 -6.34
N ASP A 32 -7.40 5.91 -7.48
CA ASP A 32 -8.53 6.33 -8.32
C ASP A 32 -9.41 5.17 -8.77
N THR A 33 -8.82 4.02 -9.11
CA THR A 33 -9.56 2.87 -9.66
C THR A 33 -9.07 1.55 -9.07
N GLU A 34 -9.96 0.56 -9.06
CA GLU A 34 -9.64 -0.81 -8.63
C GLU A 34 -8.53 -1.44 -9.49
N VAL A 35 -8.51 -1.17 -10.80
CA VAL A 35 -7.50 -1.70 -11.73
C VAL A 35 -6.11 -1.18 -11.36
N GLN A 36 -5.99 0.11 -11.05
CA GLN A 36 -4.73 0.73 -10.62
C GLN A 36 -4.28 0.20 -9.25
N ALA A 37 -5.22 0.09 -8.29
CA ALA A 37 -4.95 -0.52 -6.99
C ALA A 37 -4.48 -1.97 -7.13
N GLY A 38 -5.09 -2.74 -8.03
CA GLY A 38 -4.72 -4.11 -8.34
C GLY A 38 -3.30 -4.23 -8.88
N ALA A 39 -2.92 -3.37 -9.82
CA ALA A 39 -1.56 -3.34 -10.35
C ALA A 39 -0.50 -3.06 -9.25
N ALA A 40 -0.76 -2.08 -8.38
CA ALA A 40 0.13 -1.78 -7.25
C ALA A 40 0.21 -2.93 -6.25
N ARG A 41 -0.94 -3.56 -5.94
CA ARG A 41 -1.01 -4.75 -5.09
C ARG A 41 -0.16 -5.87 -5.65
N ASP A 42 -0.35 -6.23 -6.91
CA ASP A 42 0.32 -7.40 -7.51
C ASP A 42 1.83 -7.18 -7.62
N ALA A 43 2.27 -5.95 -7.89
CA ALA A 43 3.69 -5.59 -7.96
C ALA A 43 4.38 -5.52 -6.58
N LEU A 44 3.68 -5.03 -5.55
CA LEU A 44 4.25 -4.83 -4.21
C LEU A 44 3.90 -5.96 -3.22
N GLN A 45 3.14 -6.97 -3.65
CA GLN A 45 2.79 -8.10 -2.80
C GLN A 45 4.06 -8.85 -2.38
N GLY A 46 4.22 -9.05 -1.06
CA GLY A 46 5.40 -9.72 -0.51
C GLY A 46 6.68 -8.88 -0.58
N PHE A 47 6.61 -7.61 -0.98
CA PHE A 47 7.75 -6.71 -0.96
C PHE A 47 8.31 -6.59 0.46
N LYS A 48 9.62 -6.80 0.62
CA LYS A 48 10.31 -6.72 1.91
C LYS A 48 10.59 -5.27 2.27
N ILE A 49 9.73 -4.67 3.10
CA ILE A 49 9.94 -3.31 3.63
C ILE A 49 11.18 -3.29 4.53
N THR A 50 11.35 -4.36 5.31
CA THR A 50 12.58 -4.62 6.08
C THR A 50 13.05 -6.05 5.79
N GLN A 51 14.27 -6.39 6.21
CA GLN A 51 14.81 -7.74 6.04
C GLN A 51 13.92 -8.84 6.66
N SER A 52 13.18 -8.49 7.73
CA SER A 52 12.29 -9.40 8.46
C SER A 52 10.82 -9.29 8.08
N ASN A 53 10.38 -8.17 7.49
CA ASN A 53 8.95 -7.89 7.28
C ASN A 53 8.61 -7.74 5.79
N ALA A 54 7.90 -8.73 5.27
CA ALA A 54 7.27 -8.69 3.95
C ALA A 54 5.86 -8.09 4.05
N MET A 55 5.55 -7.14 3.18
CA MET A 55 4.25 -6.50 3.09
C MET A 55 3.19 -7.50 2.59
N LYS A 56 2.02 -7.47 3.21
CA LYS A 56 0.83 -8.18 2.72
C LYS A 56 -0.24 -7.17 2.34
N ILE A 57 -0.69 -7.25 1.10
CA ILE A 57 -1.67 -6.33 0.51
C ILE A 57 -2.93 -7.11 0.15
N SER A 58 -4.07 -6.57 0.57
CA SER A 58 -5.41 -7.07 0.24
C SER A 58 -6.32 -5.88 -0.02
N PHE A 59 -7.34 -6.07 -0.86
CA PHE A 59 -8.38 -5.05 -1.01
C PHE A 59 -9.10 -4.83 0.33
N ALA A 60 -9.32 -3.56 0.66
CA ALA A 60 -10.15 -3.20 1.80
C ALA A 60 -11.58 -3.66 1.54
N LYS A 61 -12.22 -4.24 2.55
CA LYS A 61 -13.66 -4.53 2.50
C LYS A 61 -14.42 -3.22 2.68
N LYS A 62 -15.53 -3.08 1.96
CA LYS A 62 -16.53 -2.04 2.26
C LYS A 62 -17.11 -2.25 3.65
#